data_AF-A0A955ZRT0-F1
#
_entry.id   AF-A0A955ZRT0-F1
#
_cell.length_a   1.000
_cell.length_b   1.000
_cell.length_c   1.000
_cell.angle_alpha   90.00
_cell.angle_beta   90.00
_cell.angle_gamma   90.00
#
_symmetry.space_group_name_H-M   'P 1'
#
loop_
_entity.id
_entity.type
_entity.pdbx_description
1 polymer ?
#
loop_
_entity_poly.entity_id
_entity_poly.type
_entity_poly.pdbx_seq_one_letter_code
_entity_poly.pdbx_strand_id
1 'polypeptide(L)'
;ENPTFTISPIEGEDFTQRLLTPLREGKLTLLLRQGVDIDLLLRLMAGEIRTNTNNQDTAYFNRPADQTGYPIFRQIVLHLSRLQDNNQLYIEPLVYDREWTFPLSSFSGGDFQTLETNYRVIVDAEKQTYTLQKRSIGHTVITNYDPTTISNIERLTLQAKADRWPPNDILVDIRPGNPGGEFPIQGAFRLRSFHGILNFLGRTIEDEQEYHVDPDPRTGIVGENPVRVMDITESSSQPPNAKLSVTHEGKYYSIADDDKRSWNQESFRLLYQLFQMTVTDAPRGNVPSITIAK
;
A
#
# COMPACT_ATOMS: atom_id res chain seq x y z
N GLU A 1 12.28 40.17 6.96
CA GLU A 1 11.32 39.38 6.15
C GLU A 1 10.30 38.77 7.10
N ASN A 2 9.02 38.97 6.85
CA ASN A 2 7.95 38.36 7.64
C ASN A 2 7.46 37.11 6.90
N PRO A 3 7.49 35.91 7.50
CA PRO A 3 7.00 34.72 6.84
C PRO A 3 5.51 34.87 6.56
N THR A 4 5.13 34.76 5.29
CA THR A 4 3.72 34.67 4.91
C THR A 4 3.27 33.24 5.13
N PHE A 5 2.44 33.02 6.15
CA PHE A 5 1.77 31.75 6.37
C PHE A 5 0.55 31.68 5.45
N THR A 6 0.54 30.76 4.50
CA THR A 6 -0.63 30.48 3.67
C THR A 6 -1.44 29.37 4.32
N ILE A 7 -2.61 29.71 4.86
CA ILE A 7 -3.61 28.75 5.35
C ILE A 7 -4.59 28.52 4.21
N SER A 8 -4.58 27.34 3.61
CA SER A 8 -5.62 26.92 2.66
C SER A 8 -6.71 26.15 3.41
N PRO A 9 -7.90 26.73 3.64
CA PRO A 9 -9.00 25.99 4.23
C PRO A 9 -9.39 24.84 3.30
N ILE A 10 -9.64 23.66 3.88
CA ILE A 10 -10.26 22.56 3.14
C ILE A 10 -11.76 22.81 3.19
N GLU A 11 -12.40 22.95 2.03
CA GLU A 11 -13.87 23.04 1.98
C GLU A 11 -14.51 21.72 2.44
N GLY A 12 -15.72 21.79 3.02
CA GLY A 12 -16.37 20.61 3.61
C GLY A 12 -16.60 19.47 2.61
N GLU A 13 -16.83 19.79 1.33
CA GLU A 13 -16.98 18.81 0.25
C GLU A 13 -15.64 18.12 -0.08
N ASP A 14 -14.57 18.89 -0.28
CA ASP A 14 -13.21 18.38 -0.51
C ASP A 14 -12.74 17.47 0.63
N PHE A 15 -13.00 17.86 1.87
CA PHE A 15 -12.69 17.04 3.04
C PHE A 15 -13.43 15.71 3.00
N THR A 16 -14.73 15.75 2.75
CA THR A 16 -15.57 14.55 2.66
C THR A 16 -15.12 13.64 1.52
N GLN A 17 -14.83 14.21 0.34
CA GLN A 17 -14.33 13.47 -0.80
C GLN A 17 -13.00 12.77 -0.48
N ARG A 18 -12.07 13.45 0.21
CA ARG A 18 -10.79 12.84 0.63
C ARG A 18 -10.99 11.67 1.57
N LEU A 19 -11.89 11.79 2.54
CA LEU A 19 -12.19 10.70 3.49
C LEU A 19 -12.84 9.48 2.82
N LEU A 20 -13.65 9.70 1.79
CA LEU A 20 -14.36 8.65 1.06
C LEU A 20 -13.54 8.03 -0.07
N THR A 21 -12.52 8.72 -0.57
CA THR A 21 -11.64 8.23 -1.64
C THR A 21 -10.73 7.12 -1.11
N PRO A 22 -10.65 5.94 -1.78
CA PRO A 22 -9.71 4.89 -1.43
C PRO A 22 -8.26 5.38 -1.34
N LEU A 23 -7.53 4.88 -0.33
CA LEU A 23 -6.13 5.22 -0.14
C LEU A 23 -5.30 4.66 -1.30
N ARG A 24 -4.30 5.42 -1.76
CA ARG A 24 -3.43 5.01 -2.87
C ARG A 24 -2.19 4.27 -2.37
N GLU A 25 -1.60 3.43 -3.23
CA GLU A 25 -0.41 2.62 -2.92
C GLU A 25 0.77 3.43 -2.34
N GLY A 26 0.92 4.69 -2.75
CA GLY A 26 2.01 5.56 -2.28
C GLY A 26 1.94 5.86 -0.77
N LYS A 27 0.75 5.89 -0.17
CA LYS A 27 0.58 6.10 1.28
C LYS A 27 1.05 4.87 2.06
N LEU A 28 0.63 3.68 1.61
CA LEU A 28 1.05 2.41 2.18
C LEU A 28 2.58 2.26 2.11
N THR A 29 3.15 2.54 0.94
CA THR A 29 4.60 2.44 0.69
C THR A 29 5.40 3.38 1.60
N LEU A 30 4.92 4.61 1.81
CA LEU A 30 5.58 5.56 2.72
C LEU A 30 5.62 5.03 4.16
N LEU A 31 4.52 4.45 4.64
CA LEU A 31 4.40 3.93 6.00
C LEU A 31 5.27 2.68 6.20
N LEU A 32 5.30 1.78 5.22
CA LEU A 32 6.18 0.60 5.26
C LEU A 32 7.66 1.01 5.31
N ARG A 33 8.06 2.04 4.54
CA ARG A 33 9.43 2.59 4.57
C ARG A 33 9.79 3.26 5.89
N GLN A 34 8.80 3.66 6.69
CA GLN A 34 9.00 4.19 8.05
C GLN A 34 9.12 3.08 9.11
N GLY A 35 9.11 1.80 8.70
CA GLY A 35 9.28 0.67 9.59
C GLY A 35 7.98 0.19 10.24
N VAL A 36 6.82 0.61 9.73
CA VAL A 36 5.54 0.10 10.23
C VAL A 36 5.35 -1.36 9.78
N ASP A 37 4.82 -2.18 10.69
CA ASP A 37 4.51 -3.58 10.42
C ASP A 37 3.46 -3.70 9.31
N ILE A 38 3.75 -4.54 8.32
CA ILE A 38 2.85 -4.81 7.21
C ILE A 38 1.57 -5.53 7.65
N ASP A 39 1.60 -6.34 8.73
CA ASP A 39 0.38 -6.94 9.29
C ASP A 39 -0.59 -5.85 9.72
N LEU A 40 -0.11 -4.94 10.56
CA LEU A 40 -0.92 -3.84 11.06
C LEU A 40 -1.46 -2.96 9.92
N LEU A 41 -0.59 -2.62 8.96
CA LEU A 41 -0.98 -1.79 7.82
C LEU A 41 -2.02 -2.46 6.93
N LEU A 42 -1.83 -3.71 6.52
CA LEU A 42 -2.76 -4.39 5.62
C LEU A 42 -4.08 -4.71 6.33
N ARG A 43 -4.07 -5.05 7.62
CA ARG A 43 -5.31 -5.22 8.40
C ARG A 43 -6.13 -3.94 8.51
N LEU A 44 -5.49 -2.77 8.60
CA LEU A 44 -6.22 -1.50 8.61
C LEU A 44 -6.61 -1.08 7.19
N MET A 45 -5.64 -1.02 6.28
CA MET A 45 -5.81 -0.37 4.99
C MET A 45 -6.43 -1.27 3.93
N ALA A 46 -6.25 -2.59 3.97
CA ALA A 46 -6.79 -3.49 2.94
C ALA A 46 -8.22 -3.94 3.26
N GLY A 47 -9.10 -3.83 2.27
CA GLY A 47 -10.47 -4.33 2.28
C GLY A 47 -10.55 -5.80 1.91
N GLU A 48 -9.71 -6.20 0.97
CA GLU A 48 -9.66 -7.55 0.42
C GLU A 48 -8.29 -7.78 -0.20
N ILE A 49 -7.94 -9.05 -0.38
CA ILE A 49 -6.94 -9.47 -1.35
C ILE A 49 -7.64 -10.24 -2.47
N ARG A 50 -7.34 -9.86 -3.71
CA ARG A 50 -7.74 -10.62 -4.90
C ARG A 50 -6.58 -11.47 -5.34
N THR A 51 -6.75 -12.78 -5.33
CA THR A 51 -5.74 -13.72 -5.80
C THR A 51 -6.15 -14.28 -7.15
N ASN A 52 -5.18 -14.47 -8.03
CA ASN A 52 -5.37 -15.17 -9.30
C ASN A 52 -4.71 -16.54 -9.18
N THR A 53 -5.51 -17.59 -8.98
CA THR A 53 -5.04 -18.97 -8.93
C THR A 53 -5.78 -19.77 -9.99
N ASN A 54 -5.07 -20.50 -10.86
CA ASN A 54 -5.65 -21.33 -11.92
C ASN A 54 -6.66 -20.59 -12.83
N ASN A 55 -6.36 -19.34 -13.22
CA ASN A 55 -7.25 -18.45 -13.99
C ASN A 55 -8.60 -18.12 -13.30
N GLN A 56 -8.71 -18.34 -11.98
CA GLN A 56 -9.86 -17.90 -11.19
C GLN A 56 -9.43 -16.75 -10.27
N ASP A 57 -10.13 -15.62 -10.42
CA ASP A 57 -9.99 -14.48 -9.51
C ASP A 57 -10.86 -14.73 -8.28
N THR A 58 -10.22 -14.92 -7.13
CA THR A 58 -10.89 -15.10 -5.84
C THR A 58 -10.57 -13.94 -4.91
N ALA A 59 -11.61 -13.32 -4.35
CA ALA A 59 -11.48 -12.25 -3.36
C ALA A 59 -11.63 -12.81 -1.94
N TYR A 60 -10.66 -12.55 -1.08
CA TYR A 60 -10.71 -12.85 0.34
C TYR A 60 -10.84 -11.54 1.12
N PHE A 61 -11.96 -11.37 1.81
CA PHE A 61 -12.28 -10.11 2.49
C PHE A 61 -11.63 -10.05 3.87
N ASN A 62 -11.10 -8.89 4.21
CA ASN A 62 -10.71 -8.55 5.56
C ASN A 62 -11.96 -8.18 6.38
N ARG A 63 -12.82 -9.17 6.62
CA ARG A 63 -14.10 -9.00 7.32
C ARG A 63 -14.36 -10.24 8.19
N PRO A 64 -14.32 -10.13 9.53
CA PRO A 64 -14.50 -11.28 10.41
C PRO A 64 -15.81 -12.06 10.21
N ALA A 65 -16.88 -11.39 9.78
CA ALA A 65 -18.14 -12.07 9.42
C ALA A 65 -17.99 -13.08 8.26
N ASP A 66 -16.97 -12.94 7.40
CA ASP A 66 -16.62 -13.93 6.38
C ASP A 66 -15.75 -15.04 6.97
N GLN A 67 -16.41 -16.07 7.50
CA GLN A 67 -15.77 -17.20 8.19
C GLN A 67 -14.84 -18.04 7.30
N THR A 68 -14.95 -17.90 5.97
CA THR A 68 -14.14 -18.66 5.00
C THR A 68 -12.99 -17.84 4.43
N GLY A 69 -13.25 -16.58 4.08
CA GLY A 69 -12.28 -15.72 3.42
C GLY A 69 -11.38 -14.97 4.41
N TYR A 70 -11.89 -14.57 5.57
CA TYR A 70 -11.11 -13.85 6.56
C TYR A 70 -9.89 -14.63 7.09
N PRO A 71 -9.99 -15.94 7.39
CA PRO A 71 -8.81 -16.71 7.79
C PRO A 71 -7.73 -16.72 6.72
N ILE A 72 -8.10 -16.85 5.45
CA ILE A 72 -7.16 -16.85 4.32
C ILE A 72 -6.50 -15.48 4.18
N PHE A 73 -7.28 -14.39 4.28
CA PHE A 73 -6.74 -13.03 4.30
C PHE A 73 -5.72 -12.86 5.44
N ARG A 74 -6.07 -13.27 6.67
CA ARG A 74 -5.21 -13.18 7.85
C ARG A 74 -3.93 -14.00 7.67
N GLN A 75 -4.02 -15.22 7.17
CA GLN A 75 -2.85 -16.08 6.91
C GLN A 75 -1.90 -15.48 5.89
N ILE A 76 -2.42 -14.88 4.82
CA ILE A 76 -1.62 -14.17 3.82
C ILE A 76 -0.89 -12.98 4.46
N VAL A 77 -1.59 -12.18 5.25
CA VAL A 77 -0.98 -11.01 5.89
C VAL A 77 0.09 -11.42 6.91
N LEU A 78 -0.17 -12.46 7.72
CA LEU A 78 0.80 -13.03 8.66
C LEU A 78 2.04 -13.56 7.96
N HIS A 79 1.89 -14.17 6.78
CA HIS A 79 3.01 -14.62 5.96
C HIS A 79 3.88 -13.44 5.49
N LEU A 80 3.27 -12.35 5.03
CA LEU A 80 4.00 -11.16 4.62
C LEU A 80 4.73 -10.49 5.78
N SER A 81 4.11 -10.44 6.96
CA SER A 81 4.75 -9.92 8.18
C SER A 81 5.97 -10.75 8.58
N ARG A 82 5.88 -12.08 8.54
CA ARG A 82 7.06 -12.94 8.72
C ARG A 82 8.17 -12.62 7.70
N LEU A 83 7.82 -12.43 6.43
CA LEU A 83 8.82 -12.08 5.41
C LEU A 83 9.47 -10.72 5.71
N GLN A 84 8.70 -9.75 6.20
CA GLN A 84 9.20 -8.45 6.63
C GLN A 84 10.17 -8.60 7.82
N ASP A 85 9.79 -9.33 8.86
CA ASP A 85 10.61 -9.58 10.05
C ASP A 85 11.97 -10.22 9.71
N ASN A 86 12.00 -11.07 8.69
CA ASN A 86 13.20 -11.75 8.23
C ASN A 86 14.00 -10.96 7.19
N ASN A 87 13.62 -9.72 6.85
CA ASN A 87 14.19 -8.91 5.78
C ASN A 87 14.16 -9.60 4.40
N GLN A 88 13.10 -10.37 4.16
CA GLN A 88 12.87 -11.15 2.93
C GLN A 88 11.69 -10.60 2.10
N LEU A 89 11.09 -9.49 2.54
CA LEU A 89 10.02 -8.81 1.85
C LEU A 89 10.53 -7.54 1.17
N TYR A 90 10.26 -7.42 -0.12
CA TYR A 90 10.59 -6.25 -0.93
C TYR A 90 9.32 -5.51 -1.28
N ILE A 91 9.28 -4.21 -0.96
CA ILE A 91 8.16 -3.31 -1.28
C ILE A 91 8.74 -2.13 -2.05
N GLU A 92 8.87 -2.31 -3.36
CA GLU A 92 9.60 -1.36 -4.21
C GLU A 92 8.82 -1.03 -5.48
N PRO A 93 8.96 0.21 -6.01
CA PRO A 93 8.42 0.54 -7.31
C PRO A 93 9.16 -0.22 -8.41
N LEU A 94 8.41 -0.70 -9.41
CA LEU A 94 8.99 -1.33 -10.58
C LEU A 94 9.77 -0.29 -11.39
N VAL A 95 11.09 -0.44 -11.45
CA VAL A 95 11.95 0.41 -12.29
C VAL A 95 12.32 -0.35 -13.55
N TYR A 96 11.85 0.11 -14.70
CA TYR A 96 12.01 -0.58 -15.98
C TYR A 96 12.36 0.39 -17.10
N ASP A 97 12.98 -0.13 -18.15
CA ASP A 97 13.31 0.62 -19.35
C ASP A 97 12.27 0.32 -20.44
N ARG A 98 11.67 1.37 -21.00
CA ARG A 98 10.89 1.26 -22.23
C ARG A 98 11.81 1.43 -23.41
N GLU A 99 11.72 0.52 -24.35
CA GLU A 99 12.58 0.50 -25.53
C GLU A 99 11.74 0.68 -26.80
N TRP A 100 12.22 1.54 -27.69
CA TRP A 100 11.65 1.71 -29.02
C TRP A 100 12.78 1.63 -30.04
N THR A 101 12.63 0.77 -31.05
CA THR A 101 13.62 0.58 -32.10
C THR A 101 13.07 1.10 -33.42
N PHE A 102 13.89 1.86 -34.13
CA PHE A 102 13.51 2.47 -35.39
C PHE A 102 14.70 2.47 -36.38
N PRO A 103 14.44 2.56 -37.69
CA PRO A 103 15.48 2.71 -38.71
C PRO A 103 16.30 4.00 -38.54
N LEU A 104 17.61 3.97 -38.83
CA LEU A 104 18.50 5.15 -38.78
C LEU A 104 18.00 6.33 -39.63
N SER A 105 17.24 6.06 -40.69
CA SER A 105 16.62 7.08 -41.55
C SER A 105 15.42 7.80 -40.92
N SER A 106 14.94 7.36 -39.75
CA SER A 106 13.70 7.85 -39.16
C SER A 106 13.85 9.19 -38.42
N PHE A 107 15.07 9.65 -38.16
CA PHE A 107 15.35 10.93 -37.53
C PHE A 107 16.42 11.71 -38.28
N SER A 108 16.30 13.03 -38.29
CA SER A 108 17.34 13.93 -38.82
C SER A 108 18.44 14.19 -37.76
N GLY A 109 19.58 14.74 -38.18
CA GLY A 109 20.68 15.06 -37.26
C GLY A 109 20.30 16.06 -36.15
N GLY A 110 19.33 16.96 -36.40
CA GLY A 110 18.82 17.90 -35.38
C GLY A 110 17.90 17.24 -34.34
N ASP A 111 17.20 16.17 -34.72
CA ASP A 111 16.31 15.44 -33.81
C ASP A 111 17.11 14.62 -32.78
N PHE A 112 18.31 14.17 -33.16
CA PHE A 112 19.17 13.34 -32.31
C PHE A 112 19.54 14.03 -30.98
N GLN A 113 19.93 15.32 -31.03
CA GLN A 113 20.28 16.10 -29.84
C GLN A 113 19.09 16.26 -28.89
N THR A 114 17.88 16.37 -29.43
CA THR A 114 16.64 16.45 -28.64
C THR A 114 16.33 15.11 -27.97
N LEU A 115 16.59 14.00 -28.66
CA LEU A 115 16.37 12.64 -28.14
C LEU A 115 17.35 12.30 -27.03
N GLU A 116 18.64 12.61 -27.18
CA GLU A 116 19.67 12.40 -26.14
C GLU A 116 19.37 13.13 -24.83
N THR A 117 18.58 14.22 -24.88
CA THR A 117 18.16 14.96 -23.68
C THR A 117 17.20 14.14 -22.80
N ASN A 118 16.38 13.27 -23.40
CA ASN A 118 15.27 12.59 -22.72
C ASN A 118 15.36 11.05 -22.73
N TYR A 119 16.20 10.50 -23.60
CA TYR A 119 16.35 9.08 -23.85
C TYR A 119 17.83 8.72 -23.88
N ARG A 120 18.15 7.52 -23.43
CA ARG A 120 19.42 6.90 -23.79
C ARG A 120 19.30 6.37 -25.22
N VAL A 121 20.19 6.81 -26.10
CA VAL A 121 20.20 6.41 -27.50
C VAL A 121 21.31 5.39 -27.73
N ILE A 122 20.95 4.24 -28.31
CA ILE A 122 21.89 3.17 -28.69
C ILE A 122 21.82 3.02 -30.20
N VAL A 123 22.97 3.10 -30.88
CA VAL A 123 23.07 3.00 -32.34
C VAL A 123 23.62 1.63 -32.73
N ASP A 124 22.90 0.91 -33.60
CA ASP A 124 23.34 -0.33 -34.23
C ASP A 124 23.59 -0.05 -35.72
N ALA A 125 24.86 0.17 -36.07
CA ALA A 125 25.28 0.52 -37.43
C ALA A 125 25.17 -0.66 -38.41
N GLU A 126 25.24 -1.91 -37.93
CA GLU A 126 25.11 -3.09 -38.79
C GLU A 126 23.66 -3.30 -39.21
N LYS A 127 22.73 -3.15 -38.25
CA LYS A 127 21.28 -3.29 -38.51
C LYS A 127 20.63 -2.02 -39.06
N GLN A 128 21.38 -0.92 -39.13
CA GLN A 128 20.89 0.40 -39.54
C GLN A 128 19.69 0.86 -38.68
N THR A 129 19.79 0.68 -37.36
CA THR A 129 18.73 1.08 -36.41
C THR A 129 19.27 1.90 -35.25
N TYR A 130 18.43 2.75 -34.67
CA TYR A 130 18.63 3.28 -33.32
C TYR A 130 17.58 2.72 -32.36
N THR A 131 18.00 2.48 -31.12
CA THR A 131 17.14 2.09 -30.01
C THR A 131 17.12 3.22 -28.98
N LEU A 132 15.92 3.74 -28.71
CA LEU A 132 15.68 4.70 -27.64
C LEU A 132 15.27 3.94 -26.38
N GLN A 133 15.95 4.21 -25.27
CA GLN A 133 15.61 3.68 -23.95
C GLN A 133 15.18 4.82 -23.02
N LYS A 134 14.04 4.66 -22.35
CA LYS A 134 13.58 5.56 -21.29
C LYS A 134 13.34 4.81 -20.00
N ARG A 135 14.13 5.12 -18.98
CA ARG A 135 13.91 4.62 -17.62
C ARG A 135 12.64 5.23 -17.04
N SER A 136 11.74 4.37 -16.57
CA SER A 136 10.45 4.74 -15.99
C SER A 136 10.28 4.10 -14.63
N ILE A 137 9.54 4.77 -13.75
CA ILE A 137 9.15 4.26 -12.43
C ILE A 137 7.67 3.93 -12.50
N GLY A 138 7.34 2.68 -12.18
CA GLY A 138 6.00 2.12 -12.22
C GLY A 138 5.33 1.99 -10.86
N HIS A 139 4.38 1.05 -10.79
CA HIS A 139 3.65 0.69 -9.58
C HIS A 139 4.56 0.07 -8.53
N THR A 140 4.17 0.19 -7.25
CA THR A 140 4.84 -0.50 -6.16
C THR A 140 4.35 -1.93 -6.08
N VAL A 141 5.27 -2.87 -5.87
CA VAL A 141 4.97 -4.30 -5.77
C VAL A 141 5.51 -4.87 -4.46
N ILE A 142 4.74 -5.77 -3.86
CA ILE A 142 5.14 -6.57 -2.70
C ILE A 142 5.66 -7.92 -3.23
N THR A 143 6.91 -8.24 -2.96
CA THR A 143 7.58 -9.42 -3.53
C THR A 143 8.49 -10.09 -2.50
N ASN A 144 8.79 -11.38 -2.70
CA ASN A 144 9.78 -12.12 -1.90
C ASN A 144 11.15 -12.24 -2.58
N TYR A 145 11.39 -11.40 -3.58
CA TYR A 145 12.62 -11.32 -4.36
C TYR A 145 12.87 -9.85 -4.70
N ASP A 146 14.12 -9.48 -4.95
CA ASP A 146 14.45 -8.13 -5.37
C ASP A 146 13.96 -7.88 -6.82
N PRO A 147 13.04 -6.92 -7.08
CA PRO A 147 12.56 -6.65 -8.44
C PRO A 147 13.66 -6.19 -9.41
N THR A 148 14.83 -5.77 -8.91
CA THR A 148 15.96 -5.39 -9.75
C THR A 148 16.71 -6.59 -10.33
N THR A 149 16.59 -7.78 -9.73
CA THR A 149 17.30 -8.99 -10.17
C THR A 149 16.59 -9.74 -11.29
N ILE A 150 15.28 -9.52 -11.48
CA ILE A 150 14.53 -10.08 -12.61
C ILE A 150 14.81 -9.31 -13.91
N SER A 151 14.45 -9.90 -15.06
CA SER A 151 14.70 -9.27 -16.36
C SER A 151 13.81 -8.03 -16.59
N ASN A 152 14.22 -7.13 -17.50
CA ASN A 152 13.40 -5.97 -17.87
C ASN A 152 12.04 -6.38 -18.46
N ILE A 153 12.00 -7.48 -19.22
CA ILE A 153 10.76 -8.04 -19.79
C ILE A 153 9.81 -8.51 -18.69
N GLU A 154 10.33 -9.16 -17.64
CA GLU A 154 9.52 -9.57 -16.49
C GLU A 154 9.00 -8.35 -15.71
N ARG A 155 9.82 -7.32 -15.50
CA ARG A 155 9.37 -6.07 -14.87
C ARG A 155 8.27 -5.38 -15.68
N LEU A 156 8.40 -5.31 -16.99
CA LEU A 156 7.36 -4.80 -17.88
C LEU A 156 6.07 -5.64 -17.80
N THR A 157 6.20 -6.96 -17.67
CA THR A 157 5.05 -7.86 -17.50
C THR A 157 4.34 -7.63 -16.17
N LEU A 158 5.09 -7.45 -15.07
CA LEU A 158 4.52 -7.09 -13.76
C LEU A 158 3.86 -5.71 -13.79
N GLN A 159 4.49 -4.73 -14.44
CA GLN A 159 3.91 -3.40 -14.61
C GLN A 159 2.58 -3.49 -15.38
N ALA A 160 2.55 -4.21 -16.50
CA ALA A 160 1.34 -4.38 -17.29
C ALA A 160 0.23 -5.13 -16.53
N LYS A 161 0.58 -5.99 -15.57
CA LYS A 161 -0.39 -6.59 -14.63
C LYS A 161 -0.90 -5.53 -13.65
N ALA A 162 -0.02 -4.72 -13.07
CA ALA A 162 -0.38 -3.66 -12.13
C ALA A 162 -1.25 -2.57 -12.79
N ASP A 163 -0.97 -2.20 -14.04
CA ASP A 163 -1.74 -1.21 -14.82
C ASP A 163 -3.22 -1.61 -15.03
N ARG A 164 -3.56 -2.90 -14.88
CA ARG A 164 -4.96 -3.39 -14.98
C ARG A 164 -5.76 -3.07 -13.72
N TRP A 165 -5.10 -2.79 -12.61
CA TRP A 165 -5.75 -2.54 -11.33
C TRP A 165 -5.91 -1.04 -11.07
N PRO A 166 -6.96 -0.63 -10.34
CA PRO A 166 -7.10 0.74 -9.87
C PRO A 166 -5.90 1.21 -9.03
N PRO A 167 -5.62 2.53 -8.95
CA PRO A 167 -4.48 3.07 -8.17
C PRO A 167 -4.52 2.83 -6.64
N ASN A 168 -5.64 2.32 -6.14
CA ASN A 168 -5.84 1.90 -4.75
C ASN A 168 -5.64 0.40 -4.55
N ASP A 169 -5.17 -0.33 -5.56
CA ASP A 169 -4.79 -1.72 -5.45
C ASP A 169 -3.25 -1.80 -5.46
N ILE A 170 -2.65 -2.62 -4.59
CA ILE A 170 -1.20 -2.88 -4.55
C ILE A 170 -0.92 -4.33 -4.93
N LEU A 171 -0.05 -4.54 -5.92
CA LEU A 171 0.27 -5.87 -6.43
C LEU A 171 1.13 -6.63 -5.41
N VAL A 172 0.85 -7.92 -5.25
CA VAL A 172 1.67 -8.88 -4.52
C VAL A 172 2.04 -10.06 -5.42
N ASP A 173 3.33 -10.40 -5.46
CA ASP A 173 3.89 -11.52 -6.22
C ASP A 173 4.94 -12.25 -5.38
N ILE A 174 4.49 -13.23 -4.61
CA ILE A 174 5.32 -14.16 -3.84
C ILE A 174 5.52 -15.41 -4.69
N ARG A 175 6.76 -15.62 -5.15
CA ARG A 175 7.12 -16.69 -6.08
C ARG A 175 7.70 -17.91 -5.36
N PRO A 176 7.43 -19.14 -5.87
CA PRO A 176 8.18 -20.33 -5.49
C PRO A 176 9.69 -20.16 -5.72
N GLY A 177 10.50 -20.88 -4.96
CA GLY A 177 11.97 -20.86 -5.10
C GLY A 177 12.67 -19.66 -4.47
N ASN A 178 11.91 -18.69 -3.95
CA ASN A 178 12.41 -17.59 -3.12
C ASN A 178 11.92 -17.77 -1.67
N PRO A 179 12.49 -17.08 -0.66
CA PRO A 179 12.05 -17.20 0.72
C PRO A 179 10.54 -17.00 0.88
N GLY A 180 9.89 -17.88 1.66
CA GLY A 180 8.43 -17.89 1.80
C GLY A 180 7.64 -18.33 0.57
N GLY A 181 8.30 -18.76 -0.51
CA GLY A 181 7.67 -19.28 -1.72
C GLY A 181 6.93 -20.62 -1.55
N GLU A 182 7.00 -21.24 -0.37
CA GLU A 182 6.18 -22.40 0.03
C GLU A 182 4.67 -22.04 0.09
N PHE A 183 4.38 -20.75 0.28
CA PHE A 183 3.04 -20.20 0.14
C PHE A 183 3.05 -19.11 -0.96
N PRO A 184 2.95 -19.50 -2.24
CA PRO A 184 2.98 -18.56 -3.35
C PRO A 184 1.69 -17.75 -3.41
N ILE A 185 1.81 -16.47 -3.75
CA ILE A 185 0.71 -15.52 -3.78
C ILE A 185 0.87 -14.67 -5.04
N GLN A 186 -0.13 -14.68 -5.91
CA GLN A 186 -0.21 -13.74 -7.03
C GLN A 186 -1.56 -13.03 -6.97
N GLY A 187 -1.53 -11.71 -6.84
CA GLY A 187 -2.75 -10.97 -6.59
C GLY A 187 -2.53 -9.48 -6.34
N ALA A 188 -3.56 -8.83 -5.83
CA ALA A 188 -3.49 -7.45 -5.38
C ALA A 188 -4.35 -7.22 -4.13
N PHE A 189 -3.83 -6.43 -3.19
CA PHE A 189 -4.63 -5.93 -2.07
C PHE A 189 -5.38 -4.68 -2.51
N ARG A 190 -6.68 -4.64 -2.27
CA ARG A 190 -7.49 -3.44 -2.49
C ARG A 190 -7.54 -2.61 -1.22
N LEU A 191 -7.06 -1.39 -1.29
CA LEU A 191 -7.06 -0.46 -0.17
C LEU A 191 -8.43 0.21 -0.01
N ARG A 192 -8.84 0.39 1.25
CA ARG A 192 -10.04 1.11 1.68
C ARG A 192 -9.78 2.61 1.67
N SER A 193 -10.85 3.40 1.73
CA SER A 193 -10.77 4.81 2.12
C SER A 193 -10.58 4.95 3.62
N PHE A 194 -10.21 6.15 4.09
CA PHE A 194 -10.12 6.38 5.54
C PHE A 194 -11.47 6.15 6.24
N HIS A 195 -12.58 6.57 5.62
CA HIS A 195 -13.91 6.22 6.11
C HIS A 195 -14.13 4.70 6.18
N GLY A 196 -13.64 3.95 5.19
CA GLY A 196 -13.68 2.48 5.21
C GLY A 196 -12.88 1.84 6.34
N ILE A 197 -11.78 2.47 6.77
CA ILE A 197 -11.01 2.06 7.96
C ILE A 197 -11.85 2.29 9.23
N LEU A 198 -12.45 3.48 9.39
CA LEU A 198 -13.30 3.78 10.53
C LEU A 198 -14.51 2.84 10.62
N ASN A 199 -15.13 2.54 9.47
CA ASN A 199 -16.25 1.60 9.40
C ASN A 199 -15.83 0.18 9.82
N PHE A 200 -14.65 -0.28 9.37
CA PHE A 200 -14.08 -1.56 9.81
C PHE A 200 -13.90 -1.60 11.33
N LEU A 201 -13.18 -0.63 11.89
CA LEU A 201 -12.94 -0.55 13.33
C LEU A 201 -14.26 -0.48 14.11
N GLY A 202 -15.21 0.34 13.67
CA GLY A 202 -16.52 0.47 14.31
C GLY A 202 -17.28 -0.85 14.40
N ARG A 203 -17.34 -1.61 13.29
CA ARG A 203 -18.02 -2.92 13.27
C ARG A 203 -17.34 -3.96 14.15
N THR A 204 -16.01 -3.92 14.25
CA THR A 204 -15.25 -4.90 15.05
C THR A 204 -15.39 -4.72 16.56
N ILE A 205 -15.97 -3.61 17.03
CA ILE A 205 -16.22 -3.37 18.47
C ILE A 205 -17.28 -4.36 18.99
N GLU A 206 -18.36 -4.56 18.25
CA GLU A 206 -19.50 -5.38 18.71
C GLU A 206 -19.97 -6.39 17.64
N ASP A 207 -20.38 -5.93 16.46
CA ASP A 207 -21.11 -6.75 15.47
C ASP A 207 -20.26 -7.80 14.75
N GLU A 208 -19.02 -7.46 14.40
CA GLU A 208 -18.13 -8.28 13.57
C GLU A 208 -16.77 -8.45 14.25
N GLN A 209 -16.76 -8.97 15.48
CA GLN A 209 -15.53 -9.12 16.27
C GLN A 209 -14.47 -9.97 15.56
N GLU A 210 -13.24 -9.45 15.54
CA GLU A 210 -12.08 -10.21 15.07
C GLU A 210 -11.80 -11.41 15.98
N TYR A 211 -11.33 -12.51 15.38
CA TYR A 211 -11.01 -13.75 16.07
C TYR A 211 -9.61 -14.25 15.71
N HIS A 212 -9.08 -15.14 16.55
CA HIS A 212 -7.74 -15.71 16.36
C HIS A 212 -7.68 -16.54 15.08
N VAL A 213 -6.65 -16.30 14.28
CA VAL A 213 -6.34 -17.10 13.10
C VAL A 213 -4.91 -17.57 13.21
N ASP A 214 -4.71 -18.89 13.15
CA ASP A 214 -3.39 -19.47 13.11
C ASP A 214 -2.70 -19.18 11.76
N PRO A 215 -1.38 -18.92 11.76
CA PRO A 215 -0.60 -18.84 10.52
C PRO A 215 -0.78 -20.08 9.65
N ASP A 216 -0.59 -19.94 8.34
CA ASP A 216 -0.60 -21.11 7.46
C ASP A 216 0.55 -22.06 7.86
N PRO A 217 0.32 -23.39 7.97
CA PRO A 217 1.36 -24.33 8.38
C PRO A 217 2.65 -24.29 7.53
N ARG A 218 2.56 -23.85 6.27
CA ARG A 218 3.69 -23.72 5.35
C ARG A 218 4.56 -22.51 5.66
N THR A 219 4.04 -21.54 6.40
CA THR A 219 4.65 -20.22 6.60
C THR A 219 5.34 -20.08 7.94
N GLY A 220 5.49 -21.14 8.73
CA GLY A 220 6.31 -21.11 9.95
C GLY A 220 5.81 -20.16 11.06
N ILE A 221 6.73 -19.77 11.95
CA ILE A 221 6.43 -18.98 13.16
C ILE A 221 6.42 -17.47 12.83
N VAL A 222 5.46 -16.75 13.42
CA VAL A 222 5.32 -15.29 13.35
C VAL A 222 5.71 -14.65 14.69
N GLY A 223 6.26 -13.42 14.65
CA GLY A 223 6.67 -12.70 15.86
C GLY A 223 5.48 -12.26 16.73
N GLU A 224 4.50 -11.60 16.11
CA GLU A 224 3.26 -11.16 16.76
C GLU A 224 2.04 -11.65 15.96
N ASN A 225 0.95 -12.00 16.65
CA ASN A 225 -0.34 -12.34 16.03
C ASN A 225 -1.49 -11.94 16.96
N PRO A 226 -1.77 -10.64 17.12
CA PRO A 226 -2.86 -10.19 17.97
C PRO A 226 -4.20 -10.46 17.28
N VAL A 227 -5.20 -10.83 18.09
CA VAL A 227 -6.55 -11.10 17.58
C VAL A 227 -7.16 -9.86 16.94
N ARG A 228 -7.02 -8.70 17.60
CA ARG A 228 -7.63 -7.44 17.15
C ARG A 228 -6.57 -6.51 16.55
N VAL A 229 -6.92 -5.80 15.48
CA VAL A 229 -6.05 -4.77 14.89
C VAL A 229 -5.89 -3.60 15.87
N MET A 230 -6.95 -3.29 16.60
CA MET A 230 -7.01 -2.28 17.66
C MET A 230 -8.07 -2.72 18.66
N ASP A 231 -7.68 -2.98 19.90
CA ASP A 231 -8.61 -3.45 20.93
C ASP A 231 -9.37 -2.27 21.55
N ILE A 232 -10.46 -1.88 20.89
CA ILE A 232 -11.38 -0.85 21.37
C ILE A 232 -12.45 -1.54 22.23
N THR A 233 -12.56 -1.09 23.47
CA THR A 233 -13.52 -1.59 24.45
C THR A 233 -14.59 -0.54 24.73
N GLU A 234 -15.83 -0.99 24.75
CA GLU A 234 -16.97 -0.19 25.20
C GLU A 234 -17.31 -0.56 26.66
N SER A 235 -17.55 0.44 27.49
CA SER A 235 -17.85 0.27 28.91
C SER A 235 -18.82 1.34 29.43
N SER A 236 -19.54 1.02 30.50
CA SER A 236 -20.46 1.97 31.17
C SER A 236 -19.75 2.99 32.07
N SER A 237 -18.46 2.78 32.35
CA SER A 237 -17.62 3.64 33.17
C SER A 237 -16.19 3.62 32.66
N GLN A 238 -15.47 4.73 32.75
CA GLN A 238 -14.06 4.80 32.33
C GLN A 238 -13.22 3.68 32.95
N PRO A 239 -12.55 2.83 32.15
CA PRO A 239 -11.73 1.76 32.70
C PRO A 239 -10.54 2.31 33.51
N PRO A 240 -10.20 1.71 34.67
CA PRO A 240 -9.17 2.25 35.56
C PRO A 240 -7.77 2.36 34.94
N ASN A 241 -7.47 1.51 33.96
CA ASN A 241 -6.18 1.40 33.27
C ASN A 241 -6.20 1.95 31.84
N ALA A 242 -7.27 2.64 31.42
CA ALA A 242 -7.33 3.21 30.08
C ALA A 242 -6.38 4.43 29.96
N LYS A 243 -5.29 4.29 29.19
CA LYS A 243 -4.43 5.44 28.85
C LYS A 243 -5.12 6.42 27.90
N LEU A 244 -6.05 5.94 27.08
CA LEU A 244 -6.87 6.73 26.18
C LEU A 244 -8.34 6.33 26.33
N SER A 245 -9.22 7.31 26.57
CA SER A 245 -10.67 7.10 26.58
C SER A 245 -11.41 8.32 26.06
N VAL A 246 -12.55 8.08 25.40
CA VAL A 246 -13.50 9.11 24.98
C VAL A 246 -14.91 8.70 25.41
N THR A 247 -15.77 9.69 25.66
CA THR A 247 -17.17 9.45 26.03
C THR A 247 -18.08 9.82 24.86
N HIS A 248 -19.00 8.94 24.52
CA HIS A 248 -20.03 9.18 23.51
C HIS A 248 -21.33 8.51 23.93
N GLU A 249 -22.44 9.26 23.93
CA GLU A 249 -23.77 8.79 24.34
C GLU A 249 -23.81 8.07 25.71
N GLY A 250 -23.03 8.58 26.68
CA GLY A 250 -22.96 8.00 28.03
C GLY A 250 -22.17 6.69 28.14
N LYS A 251 -21.57 6.22 27.04
CA LYS A 251 -20.65 5.08 27.00
C LYS A 251 -19.20 5.57 26.92
N TYR A 252 -18.30 4.80 27.50
CA TYR A 252 -16.85 5.02 27.46
C TYR A 252 -16.22 4.07 26.46
N TYR A 253 -15.53 4.65 25.48
CA TYR A 253 -14.72 3.91 24.52
C TYR A 253 -13.26 4.08 24.92
N SER A 254 -12.53 2.98 25.03
CA SER A 254 -11.12 3.02 25.41
C SER A 254 -10.30 2.00 24.65
N ILE A 255 -9.04 2.31 24.42
CA ILE A 255 -8.09 1.36 23.86
C ILE A 255 -7.46 0.62 25.02
N ALA A 256 -7.55 -0.71 25.01
CA ALA A 256 -6.93 -1.53 26.03
C ALA A 256 -5.41 -1.33 25.96
N ASP A 257 -4.81 -0.98 27.09
CA ASP A 257 -3.37 -0.82 27.23
C ASP A 257 -2.94 -1.75 28.36
N ASP A 258 -2.15 -2.77 28.01
CA ASP A 258 -1.43 -3.58 28.98
C ASP A 258 0.03 -3.11 29.00
N ASP A 259 0.73 -3.31 30.11
CA ASP A 259 2.12 -2.86 30.27
C ASP A 259 3.11 -3.57 29.32
N LYS A 260 2.65 -4.47 28.44
CA LYS A 260 3.47 -5.36 27.60
C LYS A 260 3.22 -5.25 26.09
N ARG A 261 2.16 -4.57 25.61
CA ARG A 261 1.81 -4.53 24.18
C ARG A 261 1.87 -3.14 23.57
N SER A 262 2.90 -2.92 22.76
CA SER A 262 3.05 -1.77 21.85
C SER A 262 2.01 -1.74 20.72
N TRP A 263 1.39 -2.87 20.37
CA TRP A 263 0.52 -3.00 19.20
C TRP A 263 -0.66 -2.03 19.16
N ASN A 264 -1.42 -1.90 20.26
CA ASN A 264 -2.59 -1.03 20.32
C ASN A 264 -2.23 0.46 20.24
N GLN A 265 -1.10 0.85 20.84
CA GLN A 265 -0.58 2.21 20.73
C GLN A 265 -0.10 2.50 19.31
N GLU A 266 0.58 1.54 18.69
CA GLU A 266 1.06 1.64 17.32
C GLU A 266 -0.09 1.70 16.31
N SER A 267 -1.13 0.89 16.49
CA SER A 267 -2.34 0.93 15.67
C SER A 267 -3.08 2.26 15.79
N PHE A 268 -3.18 2.82 17.00
CA PHE A 268 -3.77 4.14 17.21
C PHE A 268 -2.93 5.27 16.58
N ARG A 269 -1.61 5.24 16.77
CA ARG A 269 -0.66 6.18 16.14
C ARG A 269 -0.79 6.15 14.63
N LEU A 270 -0.86 4.95 14.06
CA LEU A 270 -1.01 4.74 12.63
C LEU A 270 -2.35 5.24 12.10
N LEU A 271 -3.46 4.99 12.82
CA LEU A 271 -4.77 5.52 12.45
C LEU A 271 -4.74 7.05 12.37
N TYR A 272 -4.12 7.72 13.35
CA TYR A 272 -3.96 9.17 13.33
C TYR A 272 -3.07 9.63 12.17
N GLN A 273 -1.97 8.93 11.88
CA GLN A 273 -1.11 9.26 10.76
C GLN A 273 -1.83 9.11 9.41
N LEU A 274 -2.64 8.05 9.24
CA LEU A 274 -3.49 7.85 8.07
C LEU A 274 -4.54 8.96 7.91
N PHE A 275 -5.13 9.42 9.02
CA PHE A 275 -6.02 10.58 9.02
C PHE A 275 -5.29 11.82 8.52
N GLN A 276 -4.13 12.15 9.09
CA GLN A 276 -3.32 13.30 8.69
C GLN A 276 -2.99 13.23 7.19
N MET A 277 -2.46 12.10 6.72
CA MET A 277 -2.15 11.89 5.31
C MET A 277 -3.37 12.00 4.39
N THR A 278 -4.57 11.75 4.89
CA THR A 278 -5.82 11.88 4.11
C THR A 278 -6.26 13.33 4.00
N VAL A 279 -6.16 14.10 5.09
CA VAL A 279 -6.60 15.50 5.11
C VAL A 279 -5.56 16.45 4.51
N THR A 280 -4.27 16.14 4.60
CA THR A 280 -3.19 17.00 4.10
C THR A 280 -2.83 16.80 2.63
N ASP A 281 -3.53 15.93 1.88
CA ASP A 281 -3.25 15.69 0.46
C ASP A 281 -3.51 16.98 -0.34
N ALA A 282 -2.46 17.79 -0.55
CA ALA A 282 -2.48 18.89 -1.48
C ALA A 282 -2.50 18.32 -2.92
N PRO A 283 -3.31 18.88 -3.83
CA PRO A 283 -3.37 18.37 -5.20
C PRO A 283 -1.99 18.41 -5.84
N ARG A 284 -1.41 17.24 -6.09
CA ARG A 284 -0.27 17.07 -7.00
C ARG A 284 -0.80 17.16 -8.43
N GLY A 285 -1.00 18.39 -8.91
CA GLY A 285 -1.40 18.70 -10.27
C GLY A 285 -0.77 20.01 -10.71
N ASN A 286 -0.04 19.98 -11.83
CA ASN A 286 0.66 21.10 -12.45
C ASN A 286 -0.17 22.40 -12.50
N VAL A 287 0.27 23.44 -11.80
CA VAL A 287 0.00 24.83 -12.20
C VAL A 287 1.29 25.62 -12.01
N PRO A 288 1.86 26.25 -13.06
CA PRO A 288 2.93 27.21 -12.87
C PRO A 288 2.35 28.45 -12.17
N SER A 289 2.81 28.77 -10.96
CA SER A 289 2.51 30.06 -10.35
C SER A 289 3.37 31.14 -11.01
N ILE A 290 2.83 31.80 -12.03
CA ILE A 290 3.31 33.12 -12.45
C ILE A 290 2.09 34.03 -12.58
N THR A 291 2.04 35.09 -11.76
CA THR A 291 1.79 36.48 -12.19
C THR A 291 2.18 37.41 -11.04
N ILE A 292 3.27 38.18 -11.23
CA ILE A 292 3.44 39.48 -10.59
C ILE A 292 2.99 40.48 -11.66
N ALA A 293 1.85 41.14 -11.45
CA ALA A 293 1.54 42.37 -12.16
C ALA A 293 2.27 43.52 -11.47
N LYS A 294 2.90 44.37 -12.28
CA LYS A 294 3.71 45.51 -11.87
C LYS A 294 2.88 46.63 -11.25
#